data_AF-A0A2U0S1H4-F1
#
_entry.id   AF-A0A2U0S1H4-F1
#
_cell.length_a   1.000
_cell.length_b   1.000
_cell.length_c   1.000
_cell.angle_alpha   90.00
_cell.angle_beta   90.00
_cell.angle_gamma   90.00
#
_symmetry.space_group_name_H-M   'P 1'
#
loop_
_entity.id
_entity.type
_entity.pdbx_description
1 polymer ?
#
loop_
_entity_poly.entity_id
_entity_poly.type
_entity_poly.pdbx_seq_one_letter_code
_entity_poly.pdbx_strand_id
1 'polypeptide(L)' 'HIKGAMRIYLGHLPKHTGEIPKDKPIVVMCKTGNRSSFGTSILLRAGFDNVYNCLGGIDAWVKAGFKLYKS' A
#
# COMPACT_ATOMS: atom_id res chain seq x y z
N HIS A 1 -2.45 -6.56 -10.35
CA HIS A 1 -2.01 -5.45 -9.48
C HIS A 1 -2.74 -4.18 -9.87
N ILE A 2 -2.73 -3.13 -9.04
CA ILE A 2 -3.30 -1.83 -9.42
C ILE A 2 -2.31 -1.12 -10.34
N LYS A 3 -2.79 -0.52 -11.43
CA LYS A 3 -1.92 0.20 -12.38
C LYS A 3 -1.16 1.31 -11.66
N GLY A 4 0.15 1.39 -11.89
CA GLY A 4 1.03 2.39 -11.28
C GLY A 4 1.34 2.13 -9.80
N ALA A 5 0.91 1.02 -9.22
CA ALA A 5 1.24 0.69 -7.84
C ALA A 5 2.72 0.29 -7.69
N MET A 6 3.38 0.87 -6.70
CA MET A 6 4.72 0.45 -6.26
C MET A 6 4.62 -0.90 -5.54
N ARG A 7 5.48 -1.85 -5.91
CA ARG A 7 5.52 -3.19 -5.32
C ARG A 7 6.70 -3.32 -4.38
N ILE A 8 6.44 -3.19 -3.10
CA ILE A 8 7.46 -3.35 -2.05
C ILE A 8 7.03 -4.50 -1.14
N TYR A 9 7.90 -5.50 -0.97
CA TYR A 9 7.67 -6.56 0.01
C TYR A 9 7.65 -5.97 1.42
N LEU A 10 6.68 -6.35 2.26
CA LEU A 10 6.49 -5.74 3.57
C LEU A 10 7.76 -5.79 4.45
N GLY A 11 8.51 -6.90 4.42
CA GLY A 11 9.76 -7.02 5.16
C GLY A 11 10.90 -6.13 4.65
N HIS A 12 10.82 -5.68 3.40
CA HIS A 12 11.78 -4.75 2.80
C HIS A 12 11.34 -3.29 2.99
N LEU A 13 10.05 -3.02 3.23
CA LEU A 13 9.50 -1.68 3.33
C LEU A 13 10.31 -0.71 4.20
N PRO A 14 10.80 -1.08 5.41
CA PRO A 14 11.60 -0.17 6.22
C PRO A 14 12.86 0.36 5.51
N LYS A 15 13.49 -0.46 4.66
CA LYS A 15 14.72 -0.11 3.92
C LYS A 15 14.45 0.69 2.65
N HIS A 16 13.24 0.64 2.13
CA HIS A 16 12.85 1.27 0.86
C HIS A 16 11.96 2.51 1.06
N THR A 17 11.81 3.00 2.29
CA THR A 17 10.99 4.20 2.58
C THR A 17 11.45 5.44 1.81
N GLY A 18 12.75 5.57 1.52
CA GLY A 18 13.29 6.67 0.73
C GLY A 18 12.86 6.70 -0.74
N GLU A 19 12.33 5.59 -1.29
CA GLU A 19 11.83 5.52 -2.67
C GLU A 19 10.39 6.01 -2.79
N ILE A 20 9.68 6.17 -1.67
CA ILE A 20 8.26 6.48 -1.65
C ILE A 20 8.07 8.00 -1.58
N PRO A 21 7.32 8.61 -2.52
CA PRO A 21 7.05 10.05 -2.50
C PRO A 21 6.33 10.48 -1.21
N LYS A 22 6.87 11.50 -0.54
CA LYS A 22 6.29 12.06 0.71
C LYS A 22 5.27 13.17 0.48
N ASP A 23 5.23 13.73 -0.73
CA ASP A 23 4.42 14.87 -1.14
C ASP A 23 2.98 14.48 -1.56
N LYS A 24 2.65 13.18 -1.52
CA LYS A 24 1.38 12.65 -2.04
C LYS A 24 0.69 11.73 -1.03
N PRO A 25 -0.65 11.62 -1.08
CA PRO A 25 -1.37 10.58 -0.35
C PRO A 25 -0.88 9.19 -0.74
N ILE A 26 -0.61 8.34 0.25
CA ILE A 26 -0.17 6.96 0.06
C ILE A 26 -1.29 6.02 0.47
N VAL A 27 -1.69 5.12 -0.42
CA VAL A 27 -2.60 4.03 -0.10
C VAL A 27 -1.82 2.72 -0.06
N VAL A 28 -1.73 2.10 1.11
CA VAL A 28 -1.10 0.80 1.30
C VAL A 28 -2.16 -0.28 1.11
N MET A 29 -1.85 -1.26 0.26
CA MET A 29 -2.78 -2.34 -0.06
C MET A 29 -2.08 -3.69 -0.12
N CYS A 30 -2.70 -4.69 0.50
CA CYS A 30 -2.35 -6.10 0.33
C CYS A 30 -3.56 -6.90 -0.16
N LYS A 31 -3.56 -8.23 -0.04
CA LYS A 31 -4.70 -9.06 -0.46
C LYS A 31 -5.99 -8.73 0.30
N THR A 32 -5.96 -8.72 1.63
CA THR A 32 -7.15 -8.64 2.50
C THR A 32 -7.18 -7.44 3.47
N GLY A 33 -6.08 -6.69 3.60
CA GLY A 33 -5.95 -5.56 4.52
C GLY A 33 -4.99 -5.77 5.70
N ASN A 34 -4.68 -7.02 6.07
CA ASN A 34 -3.87 -7.32 7.27
C ASN A 34 -2.40 -6.90 7.14
N ARG A 35 -1.76 -7.19 6.01
CA ARG A 35 -0.34 -6.80 5.80
C ARG A 35 -0.19 -5.31 5.54
N SER A 36 -1.21 -4.68 4.97
CA SER A 36 -1.20 -3.26 4.67
C SER A 36 -1.41 -2.40 5.92
N SER A 37 -2.05 -2.90 6.99
CA SER A 37 -2.05 -2.20 8.28
C SER A 37 -0.64 -2.10 8.87
N PHE A 38 0.13 -3.19 8.88
CA PHE A 38 1.54 -3.15 9.28
C PHE A 38 2.37 -2.22 8.40
N GLY A 39 2.19 -2.26 7.07
CA GLY A 39 2.88 -1.37 6.15
C GLY A 39 2.55 0.11 6.41
N THR A 40 1.29 0.41 6.73
CA THR A 40 0.84 1.75 7.11
C THR A 40 1.55 2.22 8.37
N SER A 41 1.60 1.40 9.43
CA SER A 41 2.32 1.73 10.67
C SER A 41 3.81 1.97 10.46
N ILE A 42 4.46 1.20 9.57
CA ILE A 42 5.87 1.41 9.22
C ILE A 42 6.08 2.77 8.56
N LEU A 43 5.21 3.15 7.61
CA LEU A 43 5.30 4.44 6.92
C LEU A 43 5.01 5.61 7.85
N LEU A 44 3.97 5.52 8.69
CA LEU A 44 3.70 6.54 9.71
C LEU A 44 4.92 6.75 10.62
N ARG A 45 5.55 5.66 11.09
CA ARG A 45 6.78 5.74 11.91
C ARG A 45 7.99 6.32 11.15
N ALA A 46 8.01 6.20 9.82
CA ALA A 46 9.04 6.79 8.96
C ALA A 46 8.77 8.28 8.61
N GLY A 47 7.77 8.90 9.23
CA GLY A 47 7.44 10.32 9.05
C GLY A 47 6.70 10.60 7.76
N PHE A 48 5.79 9.70 7.37
CA PHE A 48 4.79 9.97 6.33
C PHE A 48 3.48 10.33 7.00
N ASP A 49 2.93 11.51 6.71
CA ASP A 49 1.75 12.00 7.42
C ASP A 49 0.43 11.64 6.73
N ASN A 50 0.50 11.26 5.46
CA ASN A 50 -0.67 11.05 4.60
C ASN A 50 -0.76 9.60 4.10
N VAL A 51 -0.92 8.65 5.03
CA VAL A 51 -0.93 7.20 4.74
C VAL A 51 -2.27 6.57 5.10
N TYR A 52 -2.85 5.84 4.15
CA TYR A 52 -4.14 5.16 4.30
C TYR A 52 -4.00 3.66 4.08
N ASN A 53 -4.67 2.87 4.92
CA ASN A 53 -4.81 1.44 4.70
C ASN A 53 -6.12 1.16 3.93
N CYS A 54 -6.03 0.47 2.80
CA CYS A 54 -7.24 0.03 2.09
C CYS A 54 -7.83 -1.23 2.76
N LEU A 55 -8.94 -1.04 3.47
CA LEU A 55 -9.68 -2.13 4.12
C LEU A 55 -10.21 -3.13 3.10
N GLY A 56 -10.06 -4.42 3.39
CA GLY A 56 -10.42 -5.51 2.47
C GLY A 56 -9.45 -5.71 1.31
N GLY A 57 -8.48 -4.81 1.12
CA GLY A 57 -7.38 -4.94 0.16
C GLY A 57 -7.83 -5.12 -1.29
N ILE A 58 -7.02 -5.86 -2.05
CA ILE A 58 -7.30 -6.22 -3.45
C ILE A 58 -8.63 -6.98 -3.58
N ASP A 59 -9.00 -7.80 -2.59
CA ASP A 59 -10.24 -8.57 -2.65
C ASP A 59 -11.46 -7.63 -2.62
N ALA A 60 -11.45 -6.58 -1.79
CA ALA A 60 -12.49 -5.54 -1.80
C ALA A 60 -12.46 -4.69 -3.07
N TRP A 61 -11.27 -4.35 -3.57
CA TRP A 61 -11.10 -3.63 -4.84
C TRP A 61 -11.77 -4.34 -6.02
N VAL A 62 -11.55 -5.66 -6.13
CA VAL A 62 -12.18 -6.47 -7.18
C VAL A 62 -13.68 -6.59 -6.96
N LYS A 63 -14.13 -6.80 -5.72
CA LYS A 63 -15.57 -6.84 -5.40
C LYS A 63 -16.31 -5.54 -5.74
N ALA A 64 -15.64 -4.40 -5.65
CA ALA A 64 -16.17 -3.11 -6.07
C ALA A 64 -16.19 -2.91 -7.60
N GLY A 65 -15.76 -3.91 -8.39
CA GLY A 65 -15.78 -3.87 -9.85
C GLY A 65 -14.55 -3.21 -10.48
N PHE A 66 -13.53 -2.86 -9.71
CA PHE A 66 -12.33 -2.24 -10.24
C PHE A 66 -11.37 -3.23 -10.88
N LYS A 67 -10.66 -2.78 -11.93
CA LYS A 67 -9.77 -3.63 -12.72
C LYS A 67 -8.43 -3.87 -12.03
N LEU A 68 -7.89 -5.06 -12.25
CA LEU A 68 -6.51 -5.41 -11.98
C LEU A 68 -5.74 -5.55 -13.30
N TYR A 69 -4.46 -5.21 -13.26
CA TYR A 69 -3.52 -5.29 -14.37
C TYR A 69 -2.61 -6.51 -14.18
N LYS A 70 -2.27 -7.20 -15.27
CA LYS A 70 -1.28 -8.29 -15.25
C LYS A 70 0.10 -7.71 -14.97
N SER A 71 0.86 -8.42 -14.13
CA SER A 71 2.26 -8.10 -13.78
C SER A 71 3.14 -7.99 -15.01
#